data_AF-A0AAF0Z8M0-F1
#
_entry.id   AF-A0AAF0Z8M0-F1
#
_cell.length_a   1.000
_cell.length_b   1.000
_cell.length_c   1.000
_cell.angle_alpha   90.00
_cell.angle_beta   90.00
_cell.angle_gamma   90.00
#
_symmetry.space_group_name_H-M   'P 1'
#
loop_
_entity.id
_entity.type
_entity.pdbx_description
1 polymer ?
#
loop_
_entity_poly.entity_id
_entity_poly.type
_entity_poly.pdbx_seq_one_letter_code
_entity_poly.pdbx_strand_id
1 'polypeptide(L)'
;MTQDIDVDIDELKEFIDTLQYFQDVMSDRFQAVEYDWNRCDESWEGESKKRFTSDFEEVYDRTKRTLTAGEDALEWLKKYYQILEDFERF
;
A
#
# COMPACT_ATOMS: atom_id res chain seq x y z
N MET A 1 9.37 34.20 -9.64
CA MET A 1 10.51 33.29 -9.46
C MET A 1 9.92 31.93 -9.20
N THR A 2 9.77 31.16 -10.28
CA THR A 2 9.40 29.75 -10.24
C THR A 2 10.42 29.08 -9.32
N GLN A 3 9.98 28.45 -8.23
CA GLN A 3 10.87 27.56 -7.49
C GLN A 3 11.27 26.48 -8.51
N ASP A 4 12.56 26.44 -8.87
CA ASP A 4 13.09 25.30 -9.62
C ASP A 4 12.73 24.06 -8.82
N ILE A 5 11.86 23.24 -9.40
CA ILE A 5 11.48 21.97 -8.82
C ILE A 5 12.71 21.08 -9.01
N ASP A 6 13.50 20.93 -7.95
CA ASP A 6 14.66 20.04 -7.90
C ASP A 6 14.19 18.59 -7.74
N VAL A 7 13.55 18.07 -8.79
CA VAL A 7 13.09 16.69 -8.87
C VAL A 7 13.57 16.11 -10.19
N ASP A 8 14.36 15.05 -10.11
CA ASP A 8 14.67 14.23 -11.26
C ASP A 8 13.43 13.41 -11.65
N ILE A 9 12.89 13.70 -12.84
CA ILE A 9 11.64 13.10 -13.34
C ILE A 9 11.81 11.61 -13.61
N ASP A 10 12.99 11.18 -14.07
CA ASP A 10 13.27 9.78 -14.34
C ASP A 10 13.39 9.00 -13.01
N GLU A 11 14.05 9.57 -12.00
CA GLU A 11 14.11 8.97 -10.66
C GLU A 11 12.72 8.89 -10.00
N LEU A 12 11.90 9.94 -10.13
CA LEU A 12 10.53 9.93 -9.63
C LEU A 12 9.69 8.84 -10.30
N LYS A 13 9.84 8.65 -11.61
CA LYS A 13 9.14 7.59 -12.35
C LYS A 13 9.54 6.21 -11.87
N GLU A 14 10.84 5.95 -11.73
CA GLU A 14 11.34 4.65 -11.24
C GLU A 14 10.84 4.37 -9.82
N PHE A 15 10.79 5.39 -8.96
CA PHE A 15 10.21 5.28 -7.63
C PHE A 15 8.72 4.93 -7.68
N ILE A 16 7.93 5.61 -8.52
CA ILE A 16 6.49 5.34 -8.72
C ILE A 16 6.27 3.90 -9.19
N ASP A 17 7.04 3.43 -10.17
CA ASP A 17 6.92 2.06 -10.70
C ASP A 17 7.30 1.02 -9.64
N THR A 18 8.35 1.28 -8.87
CA THR A 18 8.76 0.41 -7.76
C THR A 18 7.71 0.36 -6.65
N LEU A 19 7.14 1.51 -6.29
CA LEU A 19 6.08 1.60 -5.28
C LEU A 19 4.80 0.89 -5.76
N GLN A 20 4.42 1.05 -7.03
CA GLN A 20 3.30 0.33 -7.62
C GLN A 20 3.50 -1.19 -7.51
N TYR A 21 4.66 -1.68 -7.94
CA TYR A 21 4.98 -3.10 -7.85
C TYR A 21 4.92 -3.62 -6.41
N PHE A 22 5.45 -2.85 -5.45
CA PHE A 22 5.36 -3.18 -4.03
C PHE A 22 3.91 -3.27 -3.55
N GLN A 23 3.06 -2.30 -3.89
CA GLN A 23 1.64 -2.29 -3.51
C GLN A 23 0.91 -3.50 -4.09
N ASP A 24 1.12 -3.81 -5.37
CA ASP A 24 0.47 -4.95 -6.04
C ASP A 24 0.85 -6.28 -5.35
N VAL A 25 2.15 -6.50 -5.14
CA VAL A 25 2.63 -7.73 -4.48
C VAL A 25 2.11 -7.83 -3.05
N MET A 26 2.13 -6.73 -2.30
CA MET A 26 1.69 -6.75 -0.90
C MET A 26 0.18 -6.97 -0.80
N SER A 27 -0.64 -6.30 -1.61
CA SER A 27 -2.09 -6.48 -1.62
C SER A 27 -2.48 -7.92 -1.94
N ASP A 28 -1.86 -8.55 -2.96
CA ASP A 28 -2.10 -9.95 -3.30
C ASP A 28 -1.74 -10.91 -2.16
N ARG A 29 -0.56 -10.72 -1.56
CA ARG A 29 -0.10 -11.56 -0.44
C ARG A 29 -0.96 -11.39 0.80
N PHE A 30 -1.41 -10.16 1.05
CA PHE A 30 -2.21 -9.85 2.22
C PHE A 30 -3.64 -10.40 2.11
N GLN A 31 -4.22 -10.39 0.90
CA GLN A 31 -5.48 -11.08 0.62
C GLN A 31 -5.38 -12.60 0.85
N ALA A 32 -4.27 -13.23 0.44
CA ALA A 32 -4.05 -14.65 0.71
C ALA A 32 -3.97 -14.94 2.22
N VAL A 33 -3.29 -14.08 2.98
CA VAL A 33 -3.21 -14.18 4.44
C VAL A 33 -4.59 -14.02 5.10
N GLU A 34 -5.41 -13.06 4.66
CA GLU A 34 -6.80 -12.89 5.12
C GLU A 34 -7.62 -14.16 4.87
N TYR A 35 -7.52 -14.73 3.66
CA TYR A 35 -8.24 -15.93 3.29
C TYR A 35 -7.85 -17.14 4.17
N ASP A 36 -6.55 -17.41 4.32
CA ASP A 36 -6.07 -18.54 5.13
C ASP A 36 -6.35 -18.33 6.62
N TRP A 37 -6.29 -17.09 7.10
CA TRP A 37 -6.66 -16.76 8.47
C TRP A 37 -8.13 -17.02 8.74
N ASN A 38 -9.04 -16.60 7.86
CA ASN A 38 -10.47 -16.86 8.01
C ASN A 38 -10.75 -18.36 8.12
N ARG A 39 -10.03 -19.19 7.37
CA ARG A 39 -10.13 -20.66 7.49
C ARG A 39 -9.62 -21.18 8.83
N CYS A 40 -8.54 -20.61 9.36
CA CYS A 40 -8.04 -20.95 10.70
C CYS A 40 -9.05 -20.54 11.78
N ASP A 41 -9.62 -19.35 11.66
CA ASP A 41 -10.64 -18.81 12.54
C ASP A 41 -11.87 -19.73 12.56
N GLU A 42 -12.40 -20.10 11.39
CA GLU A 42 -13.55 -21.01 11.26
C GLU A 42 -13.27 -22.42 11.80
N SER A 43 -12.00 -22.85 11.85
CA SER A 43 -11.63 -24.21 12.28
C SER A 43 -11.64 -24.42 13.80
N TRP A 44 -11.74 -23.35 14.59
CA TRP A 44 -11.68 -23.41 16.05
C TRP A 44 -12.84 -22.63 16.68
N GLU A 45 -13.48 -23.20 17.71
CA GLU A 45 -14.49 -22.54 18.55
C GLU A 45 -14.08 -22.53 20.03
N GLY A 46 -14.45 -21.47 20.78
CA GLY A 46 -14.28 -21.37 22.24
C GLY A 46 -13.72 -20.02 22.73
N GLU A 47 -13.76 -19.75 24.04
CA GLU A 47 -13.24 -18.50 24.62
C GLU A 47 -11.73 -18.30 24.39
N SER A 48 -10.98 -19.40 24.32
CA SER A 48 -9.53 -19.40 24.07
C SER A 48 -9.18 -18.82 22.70
N LYS A 49 -10.08 -18.94 21.72
CA LYS A 49 -9.96 -18.41 20.36
C LYS A 49 -9.84 -16.89 20.35
N LYS A 50 -10.79 -16.20 21.00
CA LYS A 50 -10.84 -14.72 21.01
C LYS A 50 -9.53 -14.07 21.45
N ARG A 51 -8.85 -14.69 22.41
CA ARG A 51 -7.57 -14.19 22.93
C ARG A 51 -6.41 -14.46 21.97
N PHE A 52 -6.52 -15.49 21.15
CA PHE A 52 -5.53 -15.88 20.14
C PHE A 52 -5.71 -15.13 18.82
N THR A 53 -6.94 -14.71 18.50
CA THR A 53 -7.26 -14.04 17.24
C THR A 53 -7.11 -12.53 17.29
N SER A 54 -7.25 -11.93 18.47
CA SER A 54 -7.18 -10.47 18.66
C SER A 54 -5.87 -9.85 18.18
N ASP A 55 -4.72 -10.46 18.50
CA ASP A 55 -3.41 -9.90 18.12
C ASP A 55 -3.21 -9.94 16.59
N PHE A 56 -3.69 -11.00 15.96
CA PHE A 56 -3.66 -11.12 14.51
C PHE A 56 -4.57 -10.08 13.86
N GLU A 57 -5.82 -9.96 14.32
CA GLU A 57 -6.80 -8.99 13.80
C GLU A 57 -6.28 -7.55 13.91
N GLU A 58 -5.63 -7.18 15.02
CA GLU A 58 -5.03 -5.85 15.21
C GLU A 58 -3.90 -5.58 14.20
N VAL A 59 -2.96 -6.52 14.07
CA VAL A 59 -1.85 -6.40 13.11
C VAL A 59 -2.38 -6.39 11.68
N TYR A 60 -3.42 -7.18 11.42
CA TYR A 60 -4.06 -7.28 10.12
C TYR A 60 -4.65 -5.93 9.71
N ASP A 61 -5.49 -5.35 10.58
CA ASP A 61 -6.12 -4.05 10.37
C ASP A 61 -5.10 -2.93 10.18
N ARG A 62 -4.04 -2.93 10.99
CA ARG A 62 -2.98 -1.93 10.89
C ARG A 62 -2.27 -2.00 9.54
N THR A 63 -1.91 -3.20 9.11
CA THR A 63 -1.22 -3.41 7.84
C THR A 63 -2.12 -3.04 6.66
N LYS A 64 -3.41 -3.42 6.71
CA LYS A 64 -4.41 -3.04 5.70
C LYS A 64 -4.49 -1.52 5.53
N ARG A 65 -4.57 -0.76 6.63
CA ARG A 65 -4.59 0.71 6.59
C ARG A 65 -3.31 1.30 6.01
N THR A 66 -2.15 0.69 6.31
CA THR A 66 -0.87 1.13 5.74
C THR A 66 -0.80 0.90 4.23
N LEU A 67 -1.31 -0.23 3.73
CA LEU A 67 -1.38 -0.49 2.29
C LEU A 67 -2.30 0.52 1.60
N THR A 68 -3.51 0.77 2.12
CA THR A 68 -4.42 1.79 1.58
C THR A 68 -3.80 3.18 1.57
N ALA A 69 -3.12 3.60 2.65
CA ALA A 69 -2.43 4.88 2.67
C ALA A 69 -1.29 4.96 1.63
N GLY A 70 -0.65 3.84 1.32
CA GLY A 70 0.36 3.74 0.27
C GLY A 70 -0.24 3.82 -1.15
N GLU A 71 -1.42 3.24 -1.37
CA GLU A 71 -2.19 3.39 -2.62
C GLU A 71 -2.58 4.87 -2.85
N ASP A 72 -3.08 5.55 -1.81
CA ASP A 72 -3.40 6.98 -1.87
C ASP A 72 -2.14 7.82 -2.19
N ALA A 73 -1.02 7.54 -1.52
CA ALA A 73 0.25 8.23 -1.78
C ALA A 73 0.73 8.02 -3.22
N LEU A 74 0.59 6.80 -3.74
CA LEU A 74 0.94 6.46 -5.11
C LEU A 74 0.06 7.21 -6.12
N GLU A 75 -1.23 7.37 -5.86
CA GLU A 75 -2.13 8.18 -6.70
C GLU A 75 -1.66 9.64 -6.77
N TRP A 76 -1.30 10.22 -5.61
CA TRP A 76 -0.78 11.58 -5.56
C TRP A 76 0.56 11.73 -6.27
N LEU A 77 1.47 10.77 -6.13
CA LEU A 77 2.75 10.77 -6.82
C LEU A 77 2.58 10.71 -8.35
N LYS A 78 1.65 9.89 -8.85
CA LYS A 78 1.34 9.84 -10.28
C LYS A 78 0.79 11.16 -10.82
N LYS A 79 -0.12 11.81 -10.07
CA LYS A 79 -0.62 13.15 -10.43
C LYS A 79 0.49 14.19 -10.43
N TYR A 80 1.39 14.12 -9.45
CA TYR A 80 2.54 15.02 -9.36
C TYR A 80 3.49 14.83 -10.54
N TYR A 81 3.87 13.59 -10.85
CA TYR A 81 4.68 13.25 -12.03
C TYR A 81 4.05 13.80 -13.32
N GLN A 82 2.74 13.63 -13.51
CA GLN A 82 2.04 14.15 -14.68
C GLN A 82 2.09 15.68 -14.78
N ILE A 83 1.99 16.39 -13.66
CA ILE A 83 2.15 17.85 -13.63
C ILE A 83 3.57 18.25 -14.06
N LEU A 84 4.60 17.53 -13.60
CA LEU A 84 5.99 17.79 -13.99
C LEU A 84 6.22 17.55 -15.49
N GLU A 85 5.71 16.44 -16.04
CA GLU A 85 5.78 16.16 -17.48
C GLU A 85 5.09 17.25 -18.31
N ASP A 86 3.96 17.77 -17.83
CA ASP A 86 3.26 18.86 -18.51
C ASP A 86 4.11 20.15 -18.49
N PHE A 87 4.77 20.48 -17.37
CA PHE A 87 5.65 21.65 -17.26
C PHE A 87 6.90 21.55 -18.15
N GLU A 88 7.53 20.38 -18.29
CA GLU A 88 8.70 20.21 -19.18
C GLU A 88 8.34 20.32 -20.67
N ARG A 89 7.09 20.06 -21.04
CA ARG A 89 6.61 20.17 -22.43
C ARG A 89 6.28 21.60 -22.85
N PHE A 90 6.23 22.56 -21.93
CA PHE A 90 6.01 23.98 -22.17
C PHE A 90 7.31 24.78 -22.21
#